data_AF-A0A432S6S1-F1
#
_entry.id   AF-A0A432S6S1-F1
#
_cell.length_a   1.000
_cell.length_b   1.000
_cell.length_c   1.000
_cell.angle_alpha   90.00
_cell.angle_beta   90.00
_cell.angle_gamma   90.00
#
_symmetry.space_group_name_H-M   'P 1'
#
loop_
_entity.id
_entity.type
_entity.pdbx_description
1 polymer ?
#
loop_
_entity_poly.entity_id
_entity_poly.type
_entity_poly.pdbx_seq_one_letter_code
_entity_poly.pdbx_strand_id
1 'polypeptide(L)' 'MIKRYTLERMGKVWSDVNKFQKWLDVEIAVCEAWNKLGKIPDEALKEIKEKTYIDEKVVERI' A
#
# COMPACT_ATOMS: atom_id res chain seq x y z
N MET A 1 -5.85 -14.59 -11.48
CA MET A 1 -5.21 -15.52 -12.43
C MET A 1 -5.78 -16.93 -12.26
N ILE A 2 -5.72 -17.79 -13.29
CA ILE A 2 -6.27 -19.16 -13.21
C ILE A 2 -5.37 -20.03 -12.32
N LYS A 3 -5.92 -20.54 -11.20
CA LYS A 3 -5.19 -21.30 -10.18
C LYS A 3 -4.38 -22.48 -10.74
N ARG A 4 -4.91 -23.16 -11.76
CA ARG A 4 -4.28 -24.33 -12.42
C ARG A 4 -2.93 -24.01 -13.08
N TYR A 5 -2.74 -22.80 -13.59
CA TYR A 5 -1.54 -22.41 -14.35
C TYR A 5 -0.67 -21.37 -13.64
N THR A 6 -1.05 -21.01 -12.42
CA THR A 6 -0.40 -19.93 -11.68
C THR A 6 0.52 -20.51 -10.61
N LEU A 7 1.80 -20.19 -10.69
CA LEU A 7 2.71 -20.41 -9.56
C LEU A 7 2.29 -19.52 -8.40
N GLU A 8 2.27 -20.06 -7.19
CA GLU A 8 1.86 -19.35 -5.98
C GLU A 8 2.58 -18.00 -5.81
N ARG A 9 3.89 -17.98 -6.09
CA ARG A 9 4.71 -16.75 -6.08
C ARG A 9 4.15 -15.66 -6.99
N MET A 10 3.71 -16.02 -8.19
CA MET A 10 3.18 -15.08 -9.17
C MET A 10 1.75 -14.68 -8.78
N GLY A 11 0.97 -15.62 -8.25
CA GLY A 11 -0.34 -15.36 -7.65
C GLY A 11 -0.29 -14.27 -6.58
N LYS A 12 0.71 -14.32 -5.70
CA LYS A 12 0.92 -13.32 -4.64
C LYS A 12 1.30 -11.95 -5.18
N VAL A 13 2.10 -11.87 -6.24
CA VAL A 13 2.48 -10.57 -6.85
C VAL A 13 1.27 -9.87 -7.47
N TRP A 14 0.38 -10.63 -8.12
CA TRP A 14 -0.81 -10.07 -8.77
C TRP A 14 -2.08 -10.19 -7.94
N SER A 15 -1.97 -10.44 -6.63
CA SER A 15 -3.13 -10.39 -5.74
C SER A 15 -3.60 -8.95 -5.56
N ASP A 16 -4.89 -8.76 -5.34
CA ASP A 16 -5.45 -7.43 -5.10
C ASP A 16 -4.84 -6.79 -3.85
N VAL A 17 -4.61 -7.60 -2.79
CA VAL A 17 -3.88 -7.17 -1.59
C VAL A 17 -2.52 -6.59 -1.92
N ASN A 18 -1.72 -7.30 -2.73
CA ASN A 18 -0.38 -6.80 -3.09
C ASN A 18 -0.47 -5.56 -3.99
N LYS A 19 -1.47 -5.49 -4.89
CA LYS A 19 -1.71 -4.31 -5.72
C LYS A 19 -2.00 -3.08 -4.87
N PHE A 20 -2.94 -3.17 -3.92
CA PHE A 20 -3.30 -2.07 -3.03
C PHE A 20 -2.17 -1.72 -2.07
N GLN A 21 -1.43 -2.71 -1.56
CA GLN A 21 -0.24 -2.46 -0.77
C GLN A 21 0.79 -1.64 -1.55
N LYS A 22 1.02 -1.97 -2.83
CA LYS A 22 1.96 -1.21 -3.67
C LYS A 22 1.48 0.21 -3.97
N TRP A 23 0.17 0.42 -4.11
CA TRP A 23 -0.38 1.77 -4.21
C TRP A 23 -0.16 2.57 -2.93
N LEU A 24 -0.42 1.97 -1.77
CA LEU A 24 -0.14 2.60 -0.47
C LEU A 24 1.35 2.96 -0.33
N ASP A 25 2.26 2.04 -0.72
CA ASP A 25 3.70 2.29 -0.68
C ASP A 25 4.10 3.53 -1.51
N VAL A 26 3.48 3.71 -2.69
CA VAL A 26 3.71 4.87 -3.56
C VAL A 26 3.19 6.16 -2.92
N GLU A 27 1.97 6.13 -2.37
CA GLU A 27 1.38 7.30 -1.71
C GLU A 27 2.19 7.74 -0.49
N ILE A 28 2.66 6.81 0.33
CA ILE A 28 3.54 7.11 1.47
C ILE A 28 4.84 7.76 0.98
N ALA A 29 5.44 7.25 -0.10
CA ALA A 29 6.65 7.85 -0.66
C ALA A 29 6.42 9.30 -1.15
N VAL A 30 5.24 9.59 -1.70
CA VAL A 30 4.84 10.96 -2.06
C VAL A 30 4.72 11.84 -0.82
N CYS A 31 4.06 11.36 0.24
CA CYS A 31 3.95 12.08 1.51
C CYS A 31 5.32 12.35 2.15
N GLU A 32 6.24 11.38 2.09
CA GLU A 32 7.62 11.56 2.56
C GLU A 32 8.36 12.64 1.76
N ALA A 33 8.19 12.67 0.43
CA ALA A 33 8.77 13.71 -0.40
C ALA A 33 8.19 15.09 -0.06
N TRP A 34 6.87 15.19 0.18
CA TRP A 34 6.22 16.44 0.57
C TRP A 34 6.63 16.92 1.96
N ASN A 35 6.80 16.01 2.90
CA ASN A 35 7.33 16.32 4.22
C ASN A 35 8.77 16.87 4.13
N LYS A 36 9.65 16.24 3.33
CA LYS A 36 11.00 16.77 3.05
C LYS A 36 11.00 18.17 2.42
N LEU A 37 9.97 18.48 1.64
CA LEU A 37 9.76 19.80 1.03
C LEU A 37 9.07 20.81 1.98
N GLY A 38 8.79 20.42 3.23
CA GLY A 38 8.14 21.26 4.25
C GLY A 38 6.66 21.53 3.99
N LYS A 39 5.99 20.72 3.17
CA LYS A 39 4.55 20.87 2.86
C LYS A 39 3.65 20.16 3.86
N ILE A 40 4.15 19.14 4.54
CA ILE A 40 3.42 18.34 5.53
C ILE A 40 4.25 18.28 6.83
N PRO A 41 3.66 18.51 8.02
CA PRO A 41 4.33 18.34 9.31
C PRO A 41 4.80 16.90 9.58
N ASP A 42 5.84 16.75 10.39
CA ASP A 42 6.38 15.43 10.77
C ASP A 42 5.35 14.59 11.55
N GLU A 43 4.52 15.22 12.39
CA GLU A 43 3.48 14.51 13.13
C GLU A 43 2.45 13.89 12.18
N ALA A 44 2.06 14.62 11.13
CA ALA A 44 1.09 14.14 10.15
C ALA A 44 1.67 12.97 9.33
N LEU A 45 2.95 13.04 8.92
CA LEU A 45 3.60 11.92 8.23
C LEU A 45 3.68 10.67 9.12
N LYS A 46 3.99 10.86 10.41
CA LYS A 46 4.04 9.77 11.39
C LYS A 46 2.66 9.12 11.57
N GLU A 47 1.62 9.94 11.71
CA GLU A 47 0.25 9.44 11.86
C GLU A 47 -0.21 8.64 10.64
N ILE A 48 0.10 9.12 9.42
CA ILE A 48 -0.21 8.39 8.18
C ILE A 48 0.44 7.00 8.22
N LYS A 49 1.75 6.93 8.50
CA LYS A 49 2.49 5.65 8.52
C LYS A 49 1.99 4.67 9.57
N GLU A 50 1.56 5.16 10.74
CA GLU A 50 1.09 4.30 11.83
C GLU A 50 -0.35 3.80 11.63
N LYS A 51 -1.20 4.59 10.96
CA LYS A 51 -2.63 4.26 10.82
C LYS A 51 -3.00 3.57 9.51
N THR A 52 -2.19 3.71 8.46
CA THR A 52 -2.50 3.07 7.17
C THR A 52 -2.06 1.61 7.15
N TYR A 53 -2.97 0.72 6.78
CA TYR A 53 -2.71 -0.69 6.55
C TYR A 53 -3.58 -1.22 5.42
N ILE A 54 -3.10 -2.26 4.73
CA ILE A 54 -3.86 -3.02 3.74
C ILE A 54 -3.93 -4.46 4.21
N ASP A 55 -5.14 -4.98 4.34
CA ASP A 55 -5.42 -6.39 4.58
C ASP A 55 -6.52 -6.88 3.63
N GLU A 56 -6.75 -8.20 3.61
CA GLU A 56 -7.79 -8.82 2.76
C GLU A 56 -9.19 -8.24 3.04
N LYS A 57 -9.52 -7.96 4.31
CA LYS A 57 -10.84 -7.45 4.71
C LYS A 57 -11.06 -6.00 4.29
N VAL A 58 -10.01 -5.19 4.30
CA VAL A 58 -10.02 -3.81 3.84
C VAL A 58 -10.18 -3.80 2.33
N VAL A 59 -9.47 -4.65 1.61
CA VAL A 59 -9.61 -4.77 0.15
C VAL A 59 -11.03 -5.20 -0.26
N GLU A 60 -11.66 -6.11 0.49
CA GLU A 60 -13.05 -6.50 0.23
C GLU A 60 -14.08 -5.39 0.50
N ARG A 61 -13.72 -4.37 1.30
CA ARG A 61 -14.60 -3.25 1.66
C ARG A 61 -14.52 -2.07 0.69
N ILE A 62 -13.52 -2.04 -0.18
CA ILE A 62 -13.28 -0.99 -1.18
C ILE A 62 -14.03 -1.33 -2.46
#